data_AF-A0A967XLM3-F1
#
_entry.id   AF-A0A967XLM3-F1
#
_cell.length_a   1.000
_cell.length_b   1.000
_cell.length_c   1.000
_cell.angle_alpha   90.00
_cell.angle_beta   90.00
_cell.angle_gamma   90.00
#
_symmetry.space_group_name_H-M   'P 1'
#
loop_
_entity.id
_entity.type
_entity.pdbx_description
1 polymer ?
#
loop_
_entity_poly.entity_id
_entity_poly.type
_entity_poly.pdbx_seq_one_letter_code
_entity_poly.pdbx_strand_id
1 'polypeptide(L)' 'MLVPEMNLGQLTALLRAEYLVDARVIPKVMGQPFTAGELVEKIREAVQ' A
#
# COMPACT_ATOMS: atom_id res chain seq x y z
N MET A 1 1.86 -7.00 6.32
CA MET A 1 1.61 -7.17 4.86
C MET A 1 1.61 -5.80 4.21
N LEU A 2 2.28 -5.61 3.06
CA LEU A 2 2.26 -4.33 2.34
C LEU A 2 1.09 -4.30 1.35
N VAL A 3 0.38 -3.18 1.29
CA VAL A 3 -0.81 -2.99 0.44
C VAL A 3 -0.63 -1.74 -0.41
N PRO A 4 -0.27 -1.87 -1.70
CA PRO A 4 -0.28 -0.75 -2.62
C PRO A 4 -1.72 -0.40 -3.00
N GLU A 5 -2.09 0.87 -2.84
CA GLU A 5 -3.40 1.37 -3.24
C GLU A 5 -3.34 2.79 -3.80
N MET A 6 -4.17 3.06 -4.81
CA MET A 6 -4.20 4.36 -5.51
C MET A 6 -5.18 5.34 -4.87
N ASN A 7 -5.23 5.35 -3.55
CA ASN A 7 -6.15 6.15 -2.74
C ASN A 7 -5.48 6.43 -1.37
N LEU A 8 -6.27 6.78 -0.35
CA LEU A 8 -5.78 7.22 0.96
C LEU A 8 -5.83 6.14 2.05
N GLY A 9 -5.95 4.87 1.70
CA GLY A 9 -5.95 3.81 2.73
C GLY A 9 -7.21 2.95 2.79
N GLN A 10 -8.13 3.08 1.84
CA GLN A 10 -9.47 2.50 1.97
C GLN A 10 -9.43 0.96 2.04
N LEU A 11 -8.62 0.30 1.20
CA LEU A 11 -8.47 -1.14 1.26
C LEU A 11 -7.73 -1.56 2.53
N THR A 12 -6.67 -0.83 2.91
CA THR A 12 -5.96 -1.10 4.17
C THR A 12 -6.88 -1.00 5.39
N ALA A 13 -7.80 -0.04 5.41
CA ALA A 13 -8.79 0.12 6.48
C ALA A 13 -9.75 -1.07 6.56
N LEU A 14 -10.28 -1.52 5.41
CA LEU A 14 -11.15 -2.71 5.34
C LEU A 14 -10.40 -3.96 5.81
N LEU A 15 -9.16 -4.16 5.36
CA LEU A 15 -8.36 -5.33 5.76
C LEU A 15 -8.13 -5.38 7.27
N ARG A 16 -7.82 -4.24 7.89
CA ARG A 16 -7.65 -4.13 9.34
C ARG A 16 -8.97 -4.35 10.09
N ALA A 17 -10.08 -3.82 9.59
CA ALA A 17 -11.39 -3.93 10.24
C ALA A 17 -11.96 -5.36 10.18
N GLU A 18 -11.93 -5.98 9.00
CA GLU A 18 -12.60 -7.27 8.75
C GLU A 18 -11.72 -8.47 9.12
N TYR A 19 -10.40 -8.34 8.99
CA TYR A 19 -9.48 -9.48 9.14
C TYR A 19 -8.45 -9.30 10.26
N LEU A 20 -8.43 -8.14 10.94
CA LEU A 20 -7.50 -7.84 12.05
C LEU A 20 -6.02 -8.09 11.71
N VAL A 21 -5.67 -7.95 10.43
CA VAL A 21 -4.29 -8.12 9.96
C VAL A 21 -3.52 -6.81 10.06
N ASP A 22 -2.21 -6.90 10.35
CA ASP A 22 -1.30 -5.77 10.23
C ASP A 22 -0.99 -5.46 8.74
N ALA A 23 -1.96 -4.86 8.08
CA ALA A 23 -1.82 -4.28 6.74
C ALA A 23 -1.13 -2.92 6.84
N ARG A 24 -0.10 -2.67 6.02
CA ARG A 24 0.65 -1.42 5.93
C ARG A 24 0.45 -0.81 4.53
N VAL A 25 0.04 0.45 4.46
CA VAL A 25 -0.35 1.12 3.22
C VAL A 25 0.87 1.64 2.44
N ILE A 26 0.84 1.50 1.11
CA ILE A 26 1.69 2.24 0.16
C ILE A 26 0.74 3.08 -0.72
N PRO A 27 0.45 4.34 -0.37
CA PRO A 27 -0.57 5.14 -1.05
C PRO A 27 -0.02 5.88 -2.28
N LYS A 28 -0.83 6.02 -3.34
CA LYS A 28 -0.56 6.88 -4.51
C LYS A 28 -1.81 7.61 -4.98
N VAL A 29 -1.81 8.94 -4.97
CA VAL A 29 -2.96 9.76 -5.38
C VAL A 29 -2.73 10.56 -6.67
N MET A 30 -1.66 10.27 -7.42
CA MET A 30 -1.24 11.05 -8.60
C MET A 30 -2.02 10.74 -9.90
N GLY A 31 -3.13 9.99 -9.83
CA GLY A 31 -3.96 9.67 -11.01
C GLY A 31 -3.28 8.77 -12.06
N GLN A 32 -2.11 8.21 -11.75
CA GLN A 32 -1.36 7.32 -12.63
C GLN A 32 -1.08 5.99 -11.93
N PRO A 33 -1.10 4.84 -12.65
CA PRO A 33 -0.75 3.54 -12.08
C PRO A 33 0.64 3.53 -11.44
N PHE A 34 0.84 2.65 -10.46
CA PHE A 34 2.19 2.36 -9.96
C PHE A 34 3.07 1.84 -11.09
N THR A 35 4.31 2.31 -11.14
CA THR A 35 5.34 1.66 -11.96
C THR A 35 5.99 0.53 -11.17
N ALA A 36 6.55 -0.46 -11.87
CA ALA A 36 7.27 -1.54 -11.21
C ALA A 36 8.44 -1.01 -10.37
N GLY A 37 9.20 -0.03 -10.87
CA GLY A 37 10.34 0.56 -10.15
C GLY A 37 9.92 1.29 -8.88
N GLU A 38 8.87 2.12 -8.95
CA GLU A 38 8.30 2.81 -7.79
C GLU A 38 7.90 1.83 -6.68
N LEU A 39 7.22 0.73 -7.06
CA LEU A 39 6.76 -0.26 -6.10
C LEU A 39 7.93 -1.03 -5.47
N VAL A 40 8.95 -1.40 -6.27
CA VAL A 40 10.16 -2.07 -5.78
C VAL A 40 10.90 -1.22 -4.75
N GLU A 41 11.08 0.07 -5.02
CA GLU A 41 11.77 0.97 -4.09
C GLU A 41 10.98 1.14 -2.79
N LYS A 42 9.65 1.35 -2.87
CA LYS A 42 8.80 1.47 -1.68
C LYS A 42 8.75 0.18 -0.85
N ILE A 43 8.77 -0.99 -1.48
CA ILE A 43 8.83 -2.27 -0.79
C ILE A 43 10.19 -2.43 -0.08
N ARG A 44 11.30 -2.07 -0.72
CA ARG A 44 12.64 -2.11 -0.12
C ARG A 44 12.73 -1.21 1.11
N GLU A 45 12.28 0.05 0.99
CA GLU A 45 12.24 1.01 2.10
C GLU A 45 11.43 0.48 3.31
N ALA A 46 10.35 -0.27 3.06
CA ALA A 46 9.46 -0.76 4.11
C ALA A 46 9.90 -2.07 4.79
N VAL A 47 10.95 -2.72 4.27
CA VAL A 47 11.48 -4.01 4.77
C VAL A 47 12.87 -3.85 5.40
N GLN A 48 13.54 -2.73 5.17
CA GLN A 48 14.73 -2.32 5.94
C GLN A 48 14.35 -1.95 7.37
#